data_AF-A0A3P6TS00-F1
#
_entry.id   AF-A0A3P6TS00-F1
#
_cell.length_a   1.000
_cell.length_b   1.000
_cell.length_c   1.000
_cell.angle_alpha   90.00
_cell.angle_beta   90.00
_cell.angle_gamma   90.00
#
_symmetry.space_group_name_H-M   'P 1'
#
loop_
_entity.id
_entity.type
_entity.pdbx_description
1 polymer ?
#
loop_
_entity_poly.entity_id
_entity_poly.type
_entity_poly.pdbx_seq_one_letter_code
_entity_poly.pdbx_strand_id
1 'polypeptide(L)'
;MFVDRPAVDKQTVLINITFITTSTFRTLTGPLAIAVPSEISGMYSAWKRFGKLPWSELFTNAIKMAERGSKVTPTLAKEIRLIRPYLDEKFALRSILVDNKTGGWKKEGDKIVRPELANFLRLVAQEGVGQPSLKVLKAMADDLAEMGSIITLNDLLNYHPMWRTPIRMQIRRGPIANAKTDFELHAAPPPSSGVLVGLALNMLAKYNYANENVKLCERGYLYYHRLLETFKFAFAKRSHLSDEAFLSENAKKLLKQLQTLQFADKLQSMIVDEHTQDINYYGSVWSTGNQEGTSHISILADNGDAVAVTSTINTKFGSKMMGRRTGVLFNNEMDDFSSPNTSDYFGLAPAEENFIRPGKRPLSSMSPVIFTHPTNGSVRLVIGASGGSLILTSVINVCEIFTIPEQICEYSAGMTER
;
A
#
# COMPACT_ATOMS: atom_id res chain seq x y z
N MET A 1 -11.42 30.29 -11.40
CA MET A 1 -11.28 30.60 -12.83
C MET A 1 -11.03 29.28 -13.52
N PHE A 2 -12.05 28.73 -14.17
CA PHE A 2 -12.04 27.41 -14.78
C PHE A 2 -11.19 27.45 -16.05
N VAL A 3 -10.30 26.49 -16.23
CA VAL A 3 -9.65 26.23 -17.52
C VAL A 3 -9.97 24.78 -17.86
N ASP A 4 -10.79 24.62 -18.89
CA ASP A 4 -11.15 23.35 -19.51
C ASP A 4 -9.90 22.60 -19.98
N ARG A 5 -9.85 21.30 -19.70
CA ARG A 5 -8.85 20.39 -20.29
C ARG A 5 -9.23 20.10 -21.74
N PRO A 6 -8.31 20.16 -22.71
CA PRO A 6 -8.60 19.71 -24.06
C PRO A 6 -8.79 18.19 -24.08
N ALA A 7 -9.75 17.75 -24.91
CA ALA A 7 -10.06 16.35 -25.13
C ALA A 7 -8.84 15.59 -25.66
N VAL A 8 -8.53 14.46 -25.00
CA VAL A 8 -7.49 13.53 -25.44
C VAL A 8 -7.94 12.86 -26.74
N ASP A 9 -7.08 12.88 -27.74
CA ASP A 9 -7.31 12.37 -29.09
C ASP A 9 -7.67 10.87 -29.07
N LYS A 10 -8.80 10.54 -29.71
CA LYS A 10 -9.37 9.18 -29.77
C LYS A 10 -8.51 8.21 -30.59
N GLN A 11 -7.58 8.69 -31.42
CA GLN A 11 -6.69 7.80 -32.20
C GLN A 11 -5.55 7.19 -31.36
N THR A 12 -5.11 7.83 -30.28
CA THR A 12 -4.13 7.25 -29.33
C THR A 12 -4.73 6.11 -28.49
N VAL A 13 -6.06 6.04 -28.41
CA VAL A 13 -6.82 5.09 -27.56
C VAL A 13 -6.82 3.66 -28.12
N LEU A 14 -6.69 3.48 -29.43
CA LEU A 14 -6.79 2.16 -30.07
C LEU A 14 -5.51 1.32 -29.99
N ILE A 15 -4.34 1.94 -29.77
CA ILE A 15 -3.06 1.21 -29.74
C ILE A 15 -2.81 0.53 -28.38
N ASN A 16 -3.54 0.88 -27.31
CA ASN A 16 -3.31 0.35 -25.96
C ASN A 16 -4.29 -0.72 -25.46
N ILE A 17 -5.39 -1.01 -26.17
CA ILE A 17 -6.41 -1.96 -25.67
C ILE A 17 -6.18 -3.39 -26.21
N THR A 18 -5.64 -3.53 -27.41
CA THR A 18 -5.48 -4.84 -28.08
C THR A 18 -4.28 -5.65 -27.56
N PHE A 19 -3.32 -5.03 -26.86
CA PHE A 19 -2.05 -5.67 -26.47
C PHE A 19 -2.02 -6.30 -25.07
N ILE A 20 -3.02 -6.02 -24.23
CA ILE A 20 -3.09 -6.43 -22.81
C ILE A 20 -3.78 -7.80 -22.63
N THR A 21 -4.31 -8.39 -23.71
CA THR A 21 -5.04 -9.67 -23.68
C THR A 21 -4.15 -10.91 -23.62
N THR A 22 -2.82 -10.77 -23.51
CA THR A 22 -1.89 -11.91 -23.53
C THR A 22 -0.88 -11.88 -22.38
N SER A 23 -1.23 -12.65 -21.33
CA SER A 23 -0.42 -13.15 -20.22
C SER A 23 -0.22 -12.26 -18.99
N THR A 24 -0.60 -12.83 -17.84
CA THR A 24 -0.30 -12.42 -16.44
C THR A 24 1.19 -12.24 -16.15
N PHE A 25 2.08 -12.67 -17.04
CA PHE A 25 3.53 -12.52 -16.89
C PHE A 25 4.02 -11.11 -17.27
N ARG A 26 3.28 -10.39 -18.13
CA ARG A 26 3.68 -9.05 -18.61
C ARG A 26 3.48 -7.92 -17.58
N THR A 27 2.66 -8.14 -16.55
CA THR A 27 2.37 -7.13 -15.51
C THR A 27 3.28 -7.23 -14.28
N LEU A 28 4.00 -8.36 -14.11
CA LEU A 28 4.84 -8.59 -12.93
C LEU A 28 6.32 -8.26 -13.14
N THR A 29 6.84 -8.47 -14.35
CA THR A 29 8.27 -8.30 -14.66
C THR A 29 8.45 -7.58 -15.99
N GLY A 30 9.47 -6.74 -16.06
CA GLY A 30 9.83 -6.01 -17.28
C GLY A 30 9.30 -4.58 -17.33
N PRO A 31 9.63 -3.85 -18.40
CA PRO A 31 9.43 -2.41 -18.49
C PRO A 31 7.96 -1.97 -18.60
N LEU A 32 7.06 -2.87 -19.03
CA LEU A 32 5.62 -2.63 -19.17
C LEU A 32 4.86 -2.79 -17.84
N ALA A 33 5.48 -3.41 -16.85
CA ALA A 33 4.93 -3.55 -15.51
C ALA A 33 5.01 -2.24 -14.70
N ILE A 34 5.85 -1.30 -15.14
CA ILE A 34 6.18 -0.08 -14.41
C ILE A 34 5.02 0.91 -14.53
N ALA A 35 4.51 1.38 -13.40
CA ALA A 35 3.68 2.58 -13.33
C ALA A 35 4.56 3.81 -13.04
N VAL A 36 4.07 5.01 -13.39
CA VAL A 36 4.77 6.28 -13.22
C VAL A 36 5.37 6.41 -11.81
N PRO A 37 6.71 6.36 -11.66
CA PRO A 37 7.35 6.46 -10.35
C PRO A 37 7.13 7.83 -9.73
N SER A 38 6.61 7.86 -8.50
CA SER A 38 6.09 9.10 -7.90
C SER A 38 6.54 9.36 -6.47
N GLU A 39 7.27 8.44 -5.84
CA GLU A 39 7.65 8.54 -4.43
C GLU A 39 8.45 9.81 -4.12
N ILE A 40 9.47 10.12 -4.91
CA ILE A 40 10.30 11.31 -4.67
C ILE A 40 9.48 12.60 -4.86
N SER A 41 8.60 12.66 -5.86
CA SER A 41 7.67 13.78 -6.04
C SER A 41 6.74 13.94 -4.84
N GLY A 42 6.20 12.84 -4.31
CA GLY A 42 5.36 12.82 -3.11
C GLY A 42 6.10 13.35 -1.87
N MET A 43 7.30 12.83 -1.62
CA MET A 43 8.17 13.26 -0.52
C MET A 43 8.58 14.73 -0.66
N TYR A 44 8.87 15.19 -1.88
CA TYR A 44 9.21 16.58 -2.15
C TYR A 44 8.02 17.52 -1.92
N SER A 45 6.80 17.12 -2.30
CA SER A 45 5.57 17.87 -2.00
C SER A 45 5.30 17.95 -0.50
N ALA A 46 5.49 16.84 0.23
CA ALA A 46 5.39 16.84 1.69
C ALA A 46 6.44 17.75 2.34
N TRP A 47 7.69 17.67 1.89
CA TRP A 47 8.77 18.54 2.35
C TRP A 47 8.49 20.03 2.09
N LYS A 48 8.01 20.41 0.90
CA LYS A 48 7.64 21.81 0.63
C LYS A 48 6.58 22.36 1.59
N ARG A 49 5.68 21.49 2.07
CA ARG A 49 4.55 21.90 2.91
C ARG A 49 4.87 21.87 4.40
N PHE A 50 5.60 20.86 4.85
CA PHE A 50 5.80 20.55 6.27
C PHE A 50 7.28 20.44 6.68
N GLY A 51 8.19 20.44 5.72
CA GLY A 51 9.62 20.28 5.95
C GLY A 51 10.22 21.49 6.67
N LYS A 52 11.10 21.20 7.63
CA LYS A 52 11.87 22.20 8.39
C LYS A 52 13.37 22.17 8.06
N LEU A 53 13.90 20.99 7.75
CA LEU A 53 15.29 20.82 7.35
C LEU A 53 15.48 21.13 5.87
N PRO A 54 16.66 21.58 5.42
CA PRO A 54 16.97 21.71 4.00
C PRO A 54 16.78 20.37 3.26
N TRP A 55 16.20 20.42 2.06
CA TRP A 55 15.91 19.21 1.25
C TRP A 55 17.13 18.32 1.07
N SER A 56 18.29 18.91 0.78
CA SER A 56 19.53 18.20 0.52
C SER A 56 20.03 17.40 1.73
N GLU A 57 19.80 17.88 2.96
CA GLU A 57 20.26 17.22 4.18
C GLU A 57 19.57 15.87 4.40
N LEU A 58 18.32 15.73 3.96
CA LEU A 58 17.51 14.52 4.09
C LEU A 58 18.13 13.31 3.36
N PHE A 59 19.00 13.54 2.39
CA PHE A 59 19.63 12.48 1.58
C PHE A 59 20.97 12.00 2.11
N THR A 60 21.57 12.72 3.06
CA THR A 60 22.96 12.48 3.50
C THR A 60 23.22 11.03 3.90
N ASN A 61 22.34 10.45 4.71
CA ASN A 61 22.50 9.07 5.19
C ASN A 61 22.22 8.04 4.09
N ALA A 62 21.20 8.29 3.27
CA ALA A 62 20.87 7.40 2.15
C ALA A 62 21.99 7.34 1.10
N ILE A 63 22.58 8.49 0.75
CA ILE A 63 23.74 8.58 -0.14
C ILE A 63 24.92 7.81 0.46
N LYS A 64 25.30 8.10 1.71
CA LYS A 64 26.40 7.39 2.40
C LYS A 64 26.18 5.88 2.42
N MET A 65 24.96 5.43 2.67
CA MET A 65 24.62 4.00 2.69
C MET A 65 24.74 3.38 1.29
N ALA A 66 24.29 4.07 0.24
CA ALA A 66 24.42 3.59 -1.13
C ALA A 66 25.90 3.50 -1.60
N GLU A 67 26.74 4.47 -1.21
CA GLU A 67 28.16 4.49 -1.57
C GLU A 67 29.02 3.53 -0.77
N ARG A 68 28.84 3.54 0.55
CA ARG A 68 29.62 2.70 1.44
C ARG A 68 29.12 1.28 1.38
N GLY A 69 27.85 1.07 1.00
CA GLY A 69 27.18 -0.21 0.95
C GLY A 69 26.58 -0.66 2.27
N SER A 70 25.59 -1.56 2.17
CA SER A 70 24.90 -2.18 3.30
C SER A 70 25.13 -3.69 3.32
N LYS A 71 25.04 -4.30 4.50
CA LYS A 71 25.08 -5.76 4.64
C LYS A 71 23.77 -6.38 4.13
N VAL A 72 23.89 -7.51 3.46
CA VAL A 72 22.74 -8.35 3.09
C VAL A 72 22.18 -8.97 4.37
N THR A 73 20.93 -8.66 4.67
CA THR A 73 20.19 -9.23 5.82
C THR A 73 19.74 -10.66 5.51
N PRO A 74 19.36 -11.47 6.53
CA PRO A 74 18.80 -12.80 6.30
C PRO A 74 17.60 -12.79 5.35
N THR A 75 16.72 -11.79 5.50
CA THR A 75 15.56 -11.59 4.61
C THR A 75 16.00 -11.32 3.18
N LEU A 76 16.93 -10.38 2.95
CA LEU A 76 17.40 -10.09 1.61
C LEU A 76 18.13 -11.29 0.97
N ALA A 77 18.90 -12.05 1.73
CA ALA A 77 19.54 -13.28 1.25
C ALA A 77 18.51 -14.34 0.81
N LYS A 78 17.39 -14.48 1.54
CA LYS A 78 16.27 -15.32 1.12
C LYS A 78 15.69 -14.82 -0.21
N GLU A 79 15.40 -13.53 -0.33
CA GLU A 79 14.82 -12.96 -1.56
C GLU A 79 15.77 -13.09 -2.76
N ILE A 80 17.08 -12.92 -2.57
CA ILE A 80 18.08 -13.14 -3.62
C ILE A 80 18.05 -14.58 -4.14
N ARG A 81 17.93 -15.57 -3.25
CA ARG A 81 17.83 -16.99 -3.65
C ARG A 81 16.56 -17.27 -4.45
N LEU A 82 15.44 -16.68 -4.04
CA LEU A 82 14.15 -16.85 -4.71
C LEU A 82 14.12 -16.19 -6.09
N ILE A 83 14.77 -15.04 -6.25
CA ILE A 83 14.72 -14.30 -7.50
C ILE A 83 15.77 -14.73 -8.54
N ARG A 84 16.84 -15.40 -8.10
CA ARG A 84 17.94 -15.88 -8.96
C ARG A 84 17.48 -16.55 -10.28
N PRO A 85 16.49 -17.48 -10.30
CA PRO A 85 16.07 -18.14 -11.53
C PRO A 85 15.46 -17.21 -12.58
N TYR A 86 15.01 -16.02 -12.16
CA TYR A 86 14.31 -15.05 -13.00
C TYR A 86 15.20 -13.87 -13.44
N LEU A 87 16.45 -13.82 -12.98
CA LEU A 87 17.42 -12.75 -13.29
C LEU A 87 18.56 -13.29 -14.16
N ASP A 88 18.33 -13.27 -15.47
CA ASP A 88 19.37 -13.51 -16.47
C ASP A 88 20.39 -12.35 -16.55
N GLU A 89 21.40 -12.50 -17.41
CA GLU A 89 22.54 -11.57 -17.50
C GLU A 89 22.17 -10.17 -18.03
N LYS A 90 21.04 -10.02 -18.74
CA LYS A 90 20.62 -8.71 -19.26
C LYS A 90 20.06 -7.79 -18.17
N PHE A 91 19.58 -8.34 -17.04
CA PHE A 91 19.04 -7.51 -15.96
C PHE A 91 20.14 -6.75 -15.22
N ALA A 92 20.08 -5.41 -15.28
CA ALA A 92 21.00 -4.56 -14.54
C ALA A 92 20.97 -4.84 -13.03
N LEU A 93 19.83 -5.25 -12.47
CA LEU A 93 19.71 -5.63 -11.05
C LEU A 93 20.73 -6.71 -10.64
N ARG A 94 21.14 -7.58 -11.55
CA ARG A 94 22.13 -8.63 -11.29
C ARG A 94 23.48 -8.05 -10.85
N SER A 95 23.86 -6.86 -11.32
CA SER A 95 25.18 -6.25 -11.01
C SER A 95 25.37 -5.94 -9.53
N ILE A 96 24.28 -5.77 -8.77
CA ILE A 96 24.32 -5.50 -7.33
C ILE A 96 24.05 -6.74 -6.47
N LEU A 97 23.54 -7.83 -7.08
CA LEU A 97 23.17 -9.08 -6.39
C LEU A 97 24.16 -10.22 -6.65
N VAL A 98 25.06 -10.06 -7.62
CA VAL A 98 26.12 -11.02 -7.95
C VAL A 98 27.47 -10.38 -7.67
N ASP A 99 28.38 -11.17 -7.10
CA ASP A 99 29.77 -10.78 -6.94
C ASP A 99 30.51 -10.92 -8.27
N ASN A 100 30.94 -9.80 -8.85
CA ASN A 100 31.62 -9.79 -10.14
C ASN A 100 32.97 -10.53 -10.13
N LYS A 101 33.60 -10.76 -8.97
CA LYS A 101 34.87 -11.49 -8.87
C LYS A 101 34.65 -13.00 -8.87
N THR A 102 33.61 -13.48 -8.19
CA THR A 102 33.36 -14.92 -8.02
C THR A 102 32.26 -15.46 -8.94
N GLY A 103 31.46 -14.59 -9.55
CA GLY A 103 30.23 -14.94 -10.26
C GLY A 103 29.12 -15.47 -9.33
N GLY A 104 29.36 -15.50 -8.02
CA GLY A 104 28.43 -16.03 -7.01
C GLY A 104 27.38 -15.01 -6.61
N TRP A 105 26.17 -15.48 -6.32
CA TRP A 105 25.11 -14.64 -5.74
C TRP A 105 25.46 -14.23 -4.31
N LYS A 106 25.19 -12.96 -3.98
CA LYS A 106 25.41 -12.40 -2.65
C LYS A 106 24.59 -13.16 -1.60
N LYS A 107 25.20 -13.42 -0.45
CA LYS A 107 24.65 -14.15 0.69
C LYS A 107 24.52 -13.22 1.90
N GLU A 108 23.88 -13.70 2.95
CA GLU A 108 23.81 -12.98 4.22
C GLU A 108 25.20 -12.54 4.69
N GLY A 109 25.31 -11.30 5.17
CA GLY A 109 26.56 -10.70 5.61
C GLY A 109 27.41 -10.09 4.49
N ASP A 110 27.21 -10.49 3.23
CA ASP A 110 27.88 -9.86 2.09
C ASP A 110 27.49 -8.40 1.95
N LYS A 111 28.30 -7.64 1.21
CA LYS A 111 28.12 -6.22 1.01
C LYS A 111 27.50 -5.92 -0.35
N ILE A 112 26.46 -5.07 -0.36
CA ILE A 112 25.87 -4.48 -1.57
C ILE A 112 26.23 -3.00 -1.61
N VAL A 113 26.83 -2.55 -2.72
CA VAL A 113 27.16 -1.14 -2.98
C VAL A 113 26.36 -0.69 -4.21
N ARG A 114 25.84 0.54 -4.20
CA ARG A 114 24.97 1.09 -5.25
C ARG A 114 25.44 2.50 -5.65
N PRO A 115 26.58 2.62 -6.35
CA PRO A 115 27.18 3.92 -6.65
C PRO A 115 26.32 4.78 -7.61
N GLU A 116 25.64 4.17 -8.57
CA GLU A 116 24.71 4.85 -9.47
C GLU A 116 23.54 5.46 -8.70
N LEU A 117 22.98 4.71 -7.74
CA LEU A 117 21.93 5.23 -6.85
C LEU A 117 22.45 6.38 -5.99
N ALA A 118 23.66 6.29 -5.45
CA ALA A 118 24.23 7.38 -4.68
C ALA A 118 24.34 8.67 -5.50
N ASN A 119 24.82 8.56 -6.74
CA ASN A 119 24.93 9.70 -7.65
C ASN A 119 23.57 10.27 -8.05
N PHE A 120 22.58 9.40 -8.28
CA PHE A 120 21.23 9.84 -8.52
C PHE A 120 20.61 10.55 -7.32
N LEU A 121 20.78 10.03 -6.10
CA LEU A 121 20.30 10.67 -4.88
C LEU A 121 20.98 12.03 -4.62
N ARG A 122 22.26 12.19 -4.99
CA ARG A 122 22.92 13.52 -4.98
C ARG A 122 22.27 14.49 -5.95
N LEU A 123 21.97 14.03 -7.17
CA LEU A 123 21.29 14.86 -8.17
C LEU A 123 19.92 15.31 -7.64
N VAL A 124 19.16 14.39 -7.03
CA VAL A 124 17.86 14.70 -6.39
C VAL A 124 18.02 15.71 -5.25
N ALA A 125 19.04 15.54 -4.39
CA ALA A 125 19.31 16.45 -3.29
C ALA A 125 19.67 17.87 -3.76
N GLN A 126 20.36 18.01 -4.88
CA GLN A 126 20.82 19.29 -5.44
C GLN A 126 19.75 20.01 -6.26
N GLU A 127 19.00 19.28 -7.09
CA GLU A 127 18.12 19.87 -8.09
C GLU A 127 16.65 19.91 -7.63
N GLY A 128 16.27 19.11 -6.64
CA GLY A 128 14.86 18.87 -6.29
C GLY A 128 14.14 18.00 -7.33
N VAL A 129 12.81 17.99 -7.29
CA VAL A 129 11.99 17.19 -8.22
C VAL A 129 11.09 18.12 -9.04
N GLY A 130 11.33 18.19 -10.34
CA GLY A 130 10.54 18.97 -11.29
C GLY A 130 11.06 20.39 -11.52
N GLN A 131 10.20 21.26 -12.04
CA GLN A 131 10.62 22.59 -12.50
C GLN A 131 11.26 23.46 -11.39
N PRO A 132 12.28 24.28 -11.73
CA PRO A 132 12.78 24.54 -13.09
C PRO A 132 13.78 23.50 -13.63
N SER A 133 14.35 22.62 -12.78
CA SER A 133 15.36 21.66 -13.21
C SER A 133 14.78 20.30 -13.58
N LEU A 134 14.90 19.92 -14.85
CA LEU A 134 14.39 18.63 -15.34
C LEU A 134 15.42 17.50 -15.27
N LYS A 135 16.62 17.73 -14.71
CA LYS A 135 17.73 16.75 -14.76
C LYS A 135 17.35 15.41 -14.12
N VAL A 136 16.68 15.43 -12.97
CA VAL A 136 16.23 14.21 -12.27
C VAL A 136 15.24 13.43 -13.13
N LEU A 137 14.20 14.10 -13.66
CA LEU A 137 13.17 13.44 -14.46
C LEU A 137 13.72 12.94 -15.79
N LYS A 138 14.64 13.69 -16.41
CA LYS A 138 15.32 13.28 -17.64
C LYS A 138 16.19 12.04 -17.42
N ALA A 139 16.97 11.99 -16.34
CA ALA A 139 17.78 10.81 -16.02
C ALA A 139 16.91 9.54 -15.83
N MET A 140 15.74 9.68 -15.18
CA MET A 140 14.79 8.58 -15.07
C MET A 140 14.15 8.21 -16.41
N ALA A 141 13.76 9.20 -17.22
CA ALA A 141 13.16 8.97 -18.54
C ALA A 141 14.13 8.27 -19.49
N ASP A 142 15.42 8.63 -19.46
CA ASP A 142 16.46 8.00 -20.28
C ASP A 142 16.64 6.51 -19.90
N ASP A 143 16.64 6.17 -18.61
CA ASP A 143 16.67 4.78 -18.14
C ASP A 143 15.40 4.01 -18.55
N LEU A 144 14.22 4.62 -18.40
CA LEU A 144 12.93 4.03 -18.79
C LEU A 144 12.86 3.77 -20.31
N ALA A 145 13.34 4.70 -21.13
CA ALA A 145 13.39 4.55 -22.58
C ALA A 145 14.37 3.44 -23.00
N GLU A 146 15.58 3.38 -22.41
CA GLU A 146 16.56 2.34 -22.72
C GLU A 146 16.03 0.93 -22.45
N MET A 147 15.26 0.77 -21.37
CA MET A 147 14.68 -0.53 -21.03
C MET A 147 13.40 -0.88 -21.80
N GLY A 148 12.91 0.01 -22.68
CA GLY A 148 11.70 -0.21 -23.48
C GLY A 148 10.39 0.04 -22.73
N SER A 149 10.39 0.92 -21.73
CA SER A 149 9.15 1.36 -21.07
C SER A 149 8.36 2.31 -21.96
N ILE A 150 7.04 2.30 -21.82
CA ILE A 150 6.12 3.22 -22.49
C ILE A 150 6.00 4.58 -21.76
N ILE A 151 6.57 4.70 -20.55
CA ILE A 151 6.55 5.94 -19.79
C ILE A 151 7.49 6.95 -20.42
N THR A 152 6.96 8.10 -20.79
CA THR A 152 7.71 9.19 -21.39
C THR A 152 8.13 10.24 -20.35
N LEU A 153 9.06 11.12 -20.73
CA LEU A 153 9.38 12.31 -19.92
C LEU A 153 8.13 13.17 -19.67
N ASN A 154 7.21 13.25 -20.62
CA ASN A 154 5.97 14.01 -20.49
C ASN A 154 5.06 13.41 -19.41
N ASP A 155 4.99 12.07 -19.29
CA ASP A 155 4.24 11.41 -18.22
C ASP A 155 4.84 11.72 -16.84
N LEU A 156 6.18 11.72 -16.73
CA LEU A 156 6.87 12.09 -15.50
C LEU A 156 6.64 13.56 -15.12
N LEU A 157 6.62 14.47 -16.10
CA LEU A 157 6.38 15.91 -15.91
C LEU A 157 4.95 16.22 -15.48
N ASN A 158 3.98 15.53 -16.08
CA ASN A 158 2.56 15.78 -15.84
C ASN A 158 2.04 15.10 -14.56
N TYR A 159 2.83 14.21 -13.95
CA TYR A 159 2.47 13.64 -12.66
C TYR A 159 2.62 14.67 -11.54
N HIS A 160 1.57 14.82 -10.73
CA HIS A 160 1.59 15.65 -9.53
C HIS A 160 1.00 14.88 -8.34
N PRO A 161 1.70 14.86 -7.17
CA PRO A 161 1.12 14.35 -5.93
C PRO A 161 -0.16 15.10 -5.58
N MET A 162 -1.18 14.35 -5.12
CA MET A 162 -2.48 14.93 -4.79
C MET A 162 -2.67 15.05 -3.28
N TRP A 163 -2.99 16.26 -2.81
CA TRP A 163 -3.52 16.47 -1.46
C TRP A 163 -5.01 16.19 -1.45
N ARG A 164 -5.45 15.29 -0.56
CA ARG A 164 -6.84 14.88 -0.44
C ARG A 164 -7.33 15.02 0.99
N THR A 165 -8.63 15.27 1.13
CA THR A 165 -9.31 15.17 2.42
C THR A 165 -9.30 13.72 2.87
N PRO A 166 -8.85 13.40 4.10
CA PRO A 166 -8.88 12.03 4.60
C PRO A 166 -10.32 11.57 4.82
N ILE A 167 -10.53 10.26 4.70
CA ILE A 167 -11.73 9.60 5.22
C ILE A 167 -11.68 9.71 6.74
N ARG A 168 -12.79 10.18 7.33
CA ARG A 168 -12.95 10.31 8.78
C ARG A 168 -14.10 9.43 9.24
N MET A 169 -13.83 8.52 10.17
CA MET A 169 -14.81 7.56 10.66
C MET A 169 -14.80 7.49 12.18
N GLN A 170 -15.99 7.51 12.77
CA GLN A 170 -16.16 7.13 14.17
C GLN A 170 -15.88 5.63 14.31
N ILE A 171 -14.97 5.27 15.19
CA ILE A 171 -14.65 3.88 15.54
C ILE A 171 -15.14 3.61 16.95
N ARG A 172 -16.19 2.81 17.04
CA ARG A 172 -16.79 2.42 18.32
C ARG A 172 -15.82 1.57 19.11
N ARG A 173 -15.78 1.77 20.42
CA ARG A 173 -15.02 0.92 21.36
C ARG A 173 -15.89 -0.09 22.10
N GLY A 174 -17.09 -0.31 21.59
CA GLY A 174 -18.07 -1.23 22.16
C GLY A 174 -19.31 -1.34 21.27
N PRO A 175 -20.32 -2.11 21.69
CA PRO A 175 -21.49 -2.41 20.86
C PRO A 175 -22.40 -1.20 20.61
N ILE A 176 -22.25 -0.16 21.44
CA ILE A 176 -22.99 1.09 21.38
C ILE A 176 -21.98 2.22 21.17
N ALA A 177 -22.22 3.06 20.17
CA ALA A 177 -21.38 4.21 19.88
C ALA A 177 -21.43 5.23 21.02
N ASN A 178 -20.27 5.76 21.40
CA ASN A 178 -20.14 6.80 22.40
C ASN A 178 -19.14 7.86 21.92
N ALA A 179 -19.67 9.00 21.47
CA ALA A 179 -18.88 10.09 20.90
C ALA A 179 -17.82 10.69 21.86
N LYS A 180 -17.87 10.39 23.17
CA LYS A 180 -16.88 10.85 24.14
C LYS A 180 -15.69 9.90 24.29
N THR A 181 -15.89 8.61 24.04
CA THR A 181 -14.87 7.58 24.28
C THR A 181 -14.37 6.91 23.03
N ASP A 182 -15.19 6.91 21.97
CA ASP A 182 -14.85 6.39 20.64
C ASP A 182 -13.66 7.13 20.05
N PHE A 183 -13.02 6.51 19.06
CA PHE A 183 -11.94 7.16 18.31
C PHE A 183 -12.46 7.75 17.00
N GLU A 184 -11.75 8.75 16.49
CA GLU A 184 -11.87 9.18 15.09
C GLU A 184 -10.68 8.60 14.30
N LEU A 185 -10.98 7.74 13.33
CA LEU A 185 -10.03 7.20 12.37
C LEU A 185 -9.90 8.14 11.17
N HIS A 186 -8.66 8.46 10.82
CA HIS A 186 -8.26 9.19 9.63
C HIS A 186 -7.55 8.23 8.68
N ALA A 187 -8.07 8.09 7.46
CA ALA A 187 -7.52 7.19 6.45
C ALA A 187 -7.38 7.88 5.09
N ALA A 188 -6.42 7.42 4.27
CA ALA A 188 -6.35 7.83 2.88
C ALA A 188 -7.61 7.35 2.11
N PRO A 189 -8.21 8.19 1.25
CA PRO A 189 -9.32 7.76 0.40
C PRO A 189 -8.84 6.83 -0.74
N PRO A 190 -9.75 6.19 -1.48
CA PRO A 190 -9.39 5.34 -2.62
C PRO A 190 -8.43 6.03 -3.60
N PRO A 191 -7.42 5.33 -4.15
CA PRO A 191 -7.33 3.87 -4.27
C PRO A 191 -6.80 3.14 -3.03
N SER A 192 -6.55 3.79 -1.89
CA SER A 192 -6.22 3.10 -0.63
C SER A 192 -7.41 2.34 -0.05
N SER A 193 -7.13 1.29 0.73
CA SER A 193 -8.14 0.44 1.38
C SER A 193 -8.49 0.87 2.81
N GLY A 194 -8.01 2.03 3.29
CA GLY A 194 -8.16 2.44 4.69
C GLY A 194 -9.60 2.56 5.22
N VAL A 195 -10.58 2.89 4.36
CA VAL A 195 -12.01 2.90 4.73
C VAL A 195 -12.50 1.53 5.23
N LEU A 196 -11.94 0.45 4.71
CA LEU A 196 -12.33 -0.92 5.07
C LEU A 196 -11.81 -1.32 6.44
N VAL A 197 -10.72 -0.70 6.91
CA VAL A 197 -10.26 -0.84 8.30
C VAL A 197 -11.35 -0.34 9.25
N GLY A 198 -11.85 0.87 9.03
CA GLY A 198 -12.90 1.45 9.87
C GLY A 198 -14.21 0.67 9.81
N LEU A 199 -14.58 0.15 8.64
CA LEU A 199 -15.75 -0.71 8.48
C LEU A 199 -15.63 -1.97 9.33
N ALA A 200 -14.53 -2.71 9.18
CA ALA A 200 -14.30 -3.96 9.88
C ALA A 200 -14.22 -3.78 11.40
N LEU A 201 -13.56 -2.72 11.88
CA LEU A 201 -13.51 -2.42 13.32
C LEU A 201 -14.89 -2.15 13.90
N ASN A 202 -15.74 -1.40 13.18
CA ASN A 202 -17.10 -1.14 13.63
C ASN A 202 -18.01 -2.39 13.59
N MET A 203 -17.77 -3.31 12.65
CA MET A 203 -18.43 -4.62 12.66
C MET A 203 -18.01 -5.43 13.90
N LEU A 204 -16.71 -5.50 14.19
CA LEU A 204 -16.18 -6.30 15.31
C LEU A 204 -16.60 -5.74 16.68
N ALA A 205 -16.68 -4.41 16.81
CA ALA A 205 -17.08 -3.76 18.06
C ALA A 205 -18.49 -4.18 18.55
N LYS A 206 -19.37 -4.66 17.66
CA LYS A 206 -20.71 -5.14 18.02
C LYS A 206 -20.74 -6.40 18.88
N TYR A 207 -19.72 -7.25 18.78
CA TYR A 207 -19.65 -8.50 19.54
C TYR A 207 -19.25 -8.30 21.01
N ASN A 208 -18.84 -7.10 21.40
CA ASN A 208 -18.54 -6.75 22.79
C ASN A 208 -17.60 -7.74 23.51
N TYR A 209 -16.44 -8.02 22.90
CA TYR A 209 -15.42 -8.91 23.46
C TYR A 209 -14.84 -8.47 24.82
N ALA A 210 -15.21 -7.30 25.33
CA ALA A 210 -14.85 -6.83 26.67
C ALA A 210 -15.64 -7.50 27.81
N ASN A 211 -16.84 -8.04 27.52
CA ASN A 211 -17.75 -8.59 28.55
C ASN A 211 -17.96 -10.10 28.44
N GLU A 212 -17.61 -10.73 27.32
CA GLU A 212 -17.59 -12.19 27.24
C GLU A 212 -16.34 -12.66 28.00
N ASN A 213 -16.49 -13.54 29.00
CA ASN A 213 -15.42 -14.14 29.81
C ASN A 213 -14.41 -14.93 28.97
N VAL A 214 -13.65 -14.23 28.15
CA VAL A 214 -12.60 -14.75 27.29
C VAL A 214 -11.35 -14.08 27.80
N LYS A 215 -10.63 -14.83 28.64
CA LYS A 215 -9.23 -14.58 28.96
C LYS A 215 -8.57 -14.12 27.65
N LEU A 216 -8.05 -12.90 27.60
CA LEU A 216 -7.37 -12.31 26.45
C LEU A 216 -6.31 -13.24 25.80
N CYS A 217 -5.91 -14.30 26.51
CA CYS A 217 -4.97 -15.33 26.11
C CYS A 217 -5.56 -16.52 25.30
N GLU A 218 -6.87 -16.75 25.29
CA GLU A 218 -7.52 -17.88 24.59
C GLU A 218 -8.70 -17.38 23.74
N ARG A 219 -8.42 -16.59 22.70
CA ARG A 219 -9.44 -16.24 21.69
C ARG A 219 -10.05 -17.53 21.13
N GLY A 220 -11.26 -17.88 21.55
CA GLY A 220 -11.93 -19.12 21.17
C GLY A 220 -12.20 -19.20 19.66
N TYR A 221 -12.58 -20.39 19.17
CA TYR A 221 -12.89 -20.62 17.75
C TYR A 221 -13.90 -19.60 17.19
N LEU A 222 -14.89 -19.19 18.00
CA LEU A 222 -15.94 -18.26 17.60
C LEU A 222 -15.42 -16.84 17.31
N TYR A 223 -14.42 -16.37 18.07
CA TYR A 223 -13.77 -15.09 17.80
C TYR A 223 -13.11 -15.12 16.42
N TYR A 224 -12.30 -16.16 16.15
CA TYR A 224 -11.60 -16.30 14.87
C TYR A 224 -12.57 -16.47 13.71
N HIS A 225 -13.67 -17.20 13.91
CA HIS A 225 -14.75 -17.29 12.94
C HIS A 225 -15.31 -15.90 12.58
N ARG A 226 -15.79 -15.13 13.57
CA ARG A 226 -16.34 -13.78 13.36
C ARG A 226 -15.33 -12.80 12.75
N LEU A 227 -14.06 -12.91 13.13
CA LEU A 227 -12.96 -12.15 12.54
C LEU A 227 -12.76 -12.48 11.05
N LEU A 228 -12.71 -13.76 10.71
CA LEU A 228 -12.54 -14.22 9.32
C LEU A 228 -13.76 -13.85 8.47
N GLU A 229 -14.98 -13.99 8.98
CA GLU A 229 -16.20 -13.56 8.29
C GLU A 229 -16.22 -12.05 8.07
N THR A 230 -15.77 -11.26 9.05
CA THR A 230 -15.60 -9.81 8.89
C THR A 230 -14.60 -9.48 7.78
N PHE A 231 -13.47 -10.19 7.70
CA PHE A 231 -12.51 -10.01 6.60
C PHE A 231 -13.13 -10.31 5.25
N LYS A 232 -13.89 -11.41 5.10
CA LYS A 232 -14.57 -11.74 3.84
C LYS A 232 -15.51 -10.63 3.39
N PHE A 233 -16.31 -10.08 4.30
CA PHE A 233 -17.18 -8.93 4.00
C PHE A 233 -16.39 -7.67 3.60
N ALA A 234 -15.33 -7.34 4.34
CA ALA A 234 -14.51 -6.16 4.03
C ALA A 234 -13.81 -6.29 2.66
N PHE A 235 -13.19 -7.43 2.37
CA PHE A 235 -12.55 -7.69 1.08
C PHE A 235 -13.54 -7.72 -0.08
N ALA A 236 -14.74 -8.27 0.14
CA ALA A 236 -15.79 -8.20 -0.86
C ALA A 236 -16.16 -6.75 -1.20
N LYS A 237 -16.09 -5.79 -0.26
CA LYS A 237 -16.34 -4.37 -0.57
C LYS A 237 -15.16 -3.66 -1.19
N ARG A 238 -13.92 -4.09 -0.89
CA ARG A 238 -12.70 -3.66 -1.61
C ARG A 238 -12.86 -3.78 -3.11
N SER A 239 -13.63 -4.78 -3.53
CA SER A 239 -13.79 -5.10 -4.94
C SER A 239 -14.45 -4.01 -5.79
N HIS A 240 -15.17 -3.09 -5.14
CA HIS A 240 -15.90 -1.97 -5.73
C HIS A 240 -15.16 -0.64 -5.60
N LEU A 241 -13.95 -0.64 -5.04
CA LEU A 241 -13.11 0.54 -4.88
C LEU A 241 -12.11 0.63 -6.03
N SER A 242 -11.74 1.86 -6.40
CA SER A 242 -10.71 2.17 -7.39
C SER A 242 -10.24 3.61 -7.24
N ASP A 243 -9.50 4.13 -8.21
CA ASP A 243 -9.16 5.55 -8.26
C ASP A 243 -10.42 6.43 -8.22
N GLU A 244 -10.52 7.30 -7.22
CA GLU A 244 -11.64 8.26 -7.05
C GLU A 244 -11.99 9.05 -8.31
N ALA A 245 -11.00 9.38 -9.16
CA ALA A 245 -11.24 10.12 -10.39
C ALA A 245 -12.04 9.32 -11.44
N PHE A 246 -12.17 8.00 -11.26
CA PHE A 246 -12.79 7.07 -12.19
C PHE A 246 -13.95 6.28 -11.57
N LEU A 247 -14.32 6.54 -10.31
CA LEU A 247 -15.42 5.82 -9.64
C LEU A 247 -16.77 6.10 -10.32
N SER A 248 -17.55 5.04 -10.53
CA SER A 248 -18.98 5.16 -10.88
C SER A 248 -19.80 5.82 -9.76
N GLU A 249 -20.99 6.32 -10.09
CA GLU A 249 -21.90 6.88 -9.09
C GLU A 249 -22.33 5.84 -8.04
N ASN A 250 -22.42 4.57 -8.42
CA ASN A 250 -22.72 3.49 -7.48
C ASN A 250 -21.54 3.24 -6.54
N ALA A 251 -20.30 3.23 -7.04
CA ALA A 251 -19.11 3.08 -6.21
C ALA A 251 -18.93 4.26 -5.23
N LYS A 252 -19.25 5.49 -5.65
CA LYS A 252 -19.26 6.66 -4.77
C LYS A 252 -20.33 6.56 -3.66
N LYS A 253 -21.53 6.07 -3.98
CA LYS A 253 -22.59 5.81 -2.99
C LYS A 253 -22.14 4.74 -1.99
N LEU A 254 -21.57 3.64 -2.48
CA LEU A 254 -21.02 2.59 -1.63
C LEU A 254 -19.92 3.14 -0.71
N LEU A 255 -18.97 3.92 -1.23
CA LEU A 255 -17.91 4.52 -0.42
C LEU A 255 -18.45 5.36 0.74
N LYS A 256 -19.55 6.09 0.53
CA LYS A 256 -20.25 6.81 1.61
C LYS A 256 -20.88 5.86 2.62
N GLN A 257 -21.53 4.79 2.15
CA GLN A 257 -22.13 3.78 3.02
C GLN A 257 -21.09 3.05 3.89
N LEU A 258 -19.93 2.69 3.33
CA LEU A 258 -18.82 2.03 4.04
C LEU A 258 -18.33 2.82 5.26
N GLN A 259 -18.53 4.14 5.27
CA GLN A 259 -18.14 5.02 6.37
C GLN A 259 -19.18 5.08 7.51
N THR A 260 -20.35 4.47 7.32
CA THR A 260 -21.46 4.58 8.27
C THR A 260 -21.52 3.40 9.24
N LEU A 261 -21.88 3.73 10.48
CA LEU A 261 -22.20 2.79 11.52
C LEU A 261 -23.34 1.84 11.14
N GLN A 262 -24.39 2.34 10.48
CA GLN A 262 -25.52 1.54 10.04
C GLN A 262 -25.13 0.45 9.03
N PHE A 263 -24.22 0.76 8.10
CA PHE A 263 -23.77 -0.22 7.13
C PHE A 263 -22.89 -1.30 7.76
N ALA A 264 -22.04 -0.92 8.72
CA ALA A 264 -21.28 -1.88 9.51
C ALA A 264 -22.21 -2.84 10.27
N ASP A 265 -23.24 -2.32 10.95
CA ASP A 265 -24.22 -3.14 11.67
C ASP A 265 -24.97 -4.09 10.71
N LYS A 266 -25.35 -3.61 9.53
CA LYS A 266 -26.02 -4.42 8.49
C LYS A 266 -25.14 -5.59 8.05
N LEU A 267 -23.85 -5.36 7.79
CA LEU A 267 -22.95 -6.45 7.36
C LEU A 267 -22.64 -7.41 8.52
N GLN A 268 -22.48 -6.89 9.73
CA GLN A 268 -22.26 -7.71 10.92
C GLN A 268 -23.45 -8.64 11.18
N SER A 269 -24.69 -8.17 11.03
CA SER A 269 -25.89 -9.00 11.20
C SER A 269 -26.05 -10.13 10.15
N MET A 270 -25.23 -10.11 9.10
CA MET A 270 -25.19 -11.18 8.09
C MET A 270 -24.20 -12.30 8.45
N ILE A 271 -23.37 -12.13 9.49
CA ILE A 271 -22.46 -13.18 9.93
C ILE A 271 -23.25 -14.24 10.71
N VAL A 272 -23.13 -15.49 10.27
CA VAL A 272 -23.72 -16.67 10.92
C VAL A 272 -22.61 -17.37 11.71
N ASP A 273 -22.79 -17.58 13.02
CA ASP A 273 -21.72 -18.05 13.91
C ASP A 273 -21.35 -19.53 13.70
N GLU A 274 -22.26 -20.31 13.10
CA GLU A 274 -22.13 -21.76 12.95
C GLU A 274 -21.40 -22.18 11.68
N HIS A 275 -21.39 -21.35 10.63
CA HIS A 275 -20.79 -21.72 9.34
C HIS A 275 -20.42 -20.53 8.44
N THR A 276 -19.54 -20.78 7.47
CA THR A 276 -19.24 -19.86 6.36
C THR A 276 -20.31 -19.93 5.27
N GLN A 277 -20.34 -18.93 4.41
CA GLN A 277 -21.19 -18.88 3.22
C GLN A 277 -20.37 -19.03 1.93
N ASP A 278 -21.05 -19.24 0.81
CA ASP A 278 -20.44 -19.19 -0.52
C ASP A 278 -20.01 -17.77 -0.90
N ILE A 279 -19.04 -17.66 -1.81
CA ILE A 279 -18.42 -16.37 -2.17
C ILE A 279 -19.42 -15.28 -2.62
N ASN A 280 -20.49 -15.68 -3.31
CA ASN A 280 -21.53 -14.78 -3.79
C ASN A 280 -22.27 -14.08 -2.64
N TYR A 281 -22.34 -14.69 -1.47
CA TYR A 281 -23.02 -14.14 -0.29
C TYR A 281 -22.38 -12.83 0.19
N TYR A 282 -21.05 -12.76 0.20
CA TYR A 282 -20.32 -11.57 0.64
C TYR A 282 -20.42 -10.42 -0.38
N GLY A 283 -20.82 -10.74 -1.62
CA GLY A 283 -20.92 -9.81 -2.74
C GLY A 283 -19.55 -9.40 -3.29
N SER A 284 -18.56 -10.31 -3.20
CA SER A 284 -17.28 -10.10 -3.88
C SER A 284 -17.48 -10.31 -5.37
N VAL A 285 -16.89 -9.42 -6.17
CA VAL A 285 -16.84 -9.59 -7.62
C VAL A 285 -15.49 -10.11 -8.12
N TRP A 286 -14.44 -10.23 -7.29
CA TRP A 286 -13.10 -10.74 -7.70
C TRP A 286 -12.15 -11.09 -6.53
N SER A 287 -10.96 -11.61 -6.85
CA SER A 287 -9.86 -11.94 -5.92
C SER A 287 -8.57 -11.17 -6.22
N THR A 288 -7.90 -10.68 -5.17
CA THR A 288 -6.59 -10.04 -5.27
C THR A 288 -5.47 -11.06 -5.37
N GLY A 289 -4.52 -10.83 -6.28
CA GLY A 289 -3.23 -11.54 -6.27
C GLY A 289 -2.49 -11.36 -4.94
N ASN A 290 -1.62 -12.33 -4.62
CA ASN A 290 -0.78 -12.25 -3.44
C ASN A 290 0.42 -11.34 -3.72
N GLN A 291 0.48 -10.20 -3.04
CA GLN A 291 1.52 -9.19 -3.23
C GLN A 291 2.42 -9.14 -2.00
N GLU A 292 3.73 -9.17 -2.21
CA GLU A 292 4.68 -9.08 -1.10
C GLU A 292 5.79 -8.06 -1.44
N GLY A 293 5.69 -6.81 -0.96
CA GLY A 293 6.74 -5.82 -1.21
C GLY A 293 6.39 -4.39 -0.77
N THR A 294 6.11 -4.21 0.52
CA THR A 294 5.73 -2.90 1.08
C THR A 294 6.57 -2.60 2.31
N SER A 295 6.71 -1.32 2.65
CA SER A 295 7.24 -0.86 3.93
C SER A 295 6.27 0.14 4.54
N HIS A 296 6.21 0.18 5.86
CA HIS A 296 5.43 1.16 6.61
C HIS A 296 6.31 1.83 7.67
N ILE A 297 6.10 3.12 7.86
CA ILE A 297 6.73 3.90 8.92
C ILE A 297 5.62 4.70 9.62
N SER A 298 5.57 4.59 10.95
CA SER A 298 4.72 5.38 11.82
C SER A 298 5.59 6.34 12.62
N ILE A 299 5.28 7.64 12.59
CA ILE A 299 6.03 8.69 13.27
C ILE A 299 5.06 9.47 14.14
N LEU A 300 5.45 9.70 15.40
CA LEU A 300 4.83 10.67 16.29
C LEU A 300 5.95 11.57 16.81
N ALA A 301 5.87 12.85 16.54
CA ALA A 301 6.83 13.84 17.00
C ALA A 301 6.37 14.47 18.32
N ASP A 302 7.32 15.03 19.08
CA ASP A 302 7.08 15.61 20.41
C ASP A 302 6.08 16.79 20.38
N ASN A 303 5.95 17.46 19.24
CA ASN A 303 4.97 18.53 19.03
C ASN A 303 3.56 18.03 18.69
N GLY A 304 3.34 16.72 18.69
CA GLY A 304 2.07 16.08 18.36
C GLY A 304 1.84 15.81 16.88
N ASP A 305 2.79 16.16 15.99
CA ASP A 305 2.68 15.81 14.57
C ASP A 305 2.76 14.29 14.40
N ALA A 306 1.78 13.72 13.68
CA ALA A 306 1.71 12.30 13.40
C ALA A 306 1.73 12.02 11.90
N VAL A 307 2.55 11.05 11.48
CA VAL A 307 2.68 10.66 10.08
C VAL A 307 2.65 9.14 9.96
N ALA A 308 1.69 8.64 9.19
CA ALA A 308 1.62 7.24 8.76
C ALA A 308 1.98 7.17 7.27
N VAL A 309 3.14 6.58 6.93
CA VAL A 309 3.60 6.45 5.53
C VAL A 309 3.71 4.98 5.17
N THR A 310 2.97 4.57 4.15
CA THR A 310 3.14 3.27 3.51
C THR A 310 3.71 3.48 2.11
N SER A 311 4.82 2.83 1.79
CA SER A 311 5.51 2.94 0.50
C SER A 311 5.83 1.57 -0.08
N THR A 312 5.80 1.44 -1.40
CA THR A 312 5.92 0.16 -2.09
C THR A 312 6.46 0.34 -3.51
N ILE A 313 7.11 -0.71 -4.01
CA ILE A 313 7.38 -0.92 -5.43
C ILE A 313 6.55 -2.11 -5.97
N ASN A 314 5.42 -2.36 -5.31
CA ASN A 314 4.56 -3.53 -5.36
C ASN A 314 5.21 -4.83 -4.84
N THR A 315 5.76 -5.68 -5.71
CA THR A 315 6.31 -6.99 -5.31
C THR A 315 7.79 -6.91 -4.94
N LYS A 316 8.36 -7.98 -4.38
CA LYS A 316 9.81 -8.05 -4.10
C LYS A 316 10.60 -7.76 -5.37
N PHE A 317 11.48 -6.77 -5.28
CA PHE A 317 12.26 -6.23 -6.40
C PHE A 317 11.44 -5.60 -7.55
N GLY A 318 10.16 -5.31 -7.35
CA GLY A 318 9.31 -4.60 -8.32
C GLY A 318 9.28 -5.26 -9.69
N SER A 319 9.47 -4.50 -10.77
CA SER A 319 9.52 -5.03 -12.14
C SER A 319 10.81 -5.79 -12.47
N LYS A 320 11.74 -5.90 -11.52
CA LYS A 320 13.12 -6.39 -11.70
C LYS A 320 14.00 -5.47 -12.57
N MET A 321 13.41 -4.38 -13.08
CA MET A 321 14.10 -3.40 -13.90
C MET A 321 14.81 -2.40 -13.00
N MET A 322 16.13 -2.33 -13.13
CA MET A 322 16.94 -1.32 -12.48
C MET A 322 17.55 -0.41 -13.54
N GLY A 323 17.42 0.90 -13.37
CA GLY A 323 18.04 1.89 -14.25
C GLY A 323 19.57 1.79 -14.19
N ARG A 324 20.23 1.76 -15.36
CA ARG A 324 21.70 1.67 -15.43
C ARG A 324 22.37 2.99 -15.07
N ARG A 325 21.73 4.14 -15.35
CA ARG A 325 22.26 5.46 -14.98
C ARG A 325 21.91 5.83 -13.55
N THR A 326 20.65 5.60 -13.17
CA THR A 326 20.13 6.09 -11.90
C THR A 326 20.28 5.08 -10.76
N GLY A 327 20.49 3.80 -11.07
CA GLY A 327 20.48 2.72 -10.08
C GLY A 327 19.11 2.53 -9.39
N VAL A 328 18.04 3.18 -9.88
CA VAL A 328 16.68 3.09 -9.34
C VAL A 328 16.08 1.75 -9.73
N LEU A 329 15.51 1.05 -8.74
CA LEU A 329 14.74 -0.17 -8.96
C LEU A 329 13.26 0.21 -9.14
N PHE A 330 12.67 -0.12 -10.29
CA PHE A 330 11.33 0.33 -10.65
C PHE A 330 10.24 -0.61 -10.15
N ASN A 331 9.08 -0.03 -9.83
CA ASN A 331 7.89 -0.76 -9.37
C ASN A 331 7.31 -1.68 -10.46
N ASN A 332 6.44 -2.58 -10.05
CA ASN A 332 5.52 -3.31 -10.94
C ASN A 332 4.05 -3.01 -10.60
N GLU A 333 3.71 -1.76 -10.30
CA GLU A 333 2.38 -1.39 -9.79
C GLU A 333 1.27 -1.58 -10.84
N MET A 334 1.60 -1.73 -12.13
CA MET A 334 0.58 -2.03 -13.15
C MET A 334 -0.11 -3.38 -12.92
N ASP A 335 0.52 -4.28 -12.15
CA ASP A 335 -0.04 -5.56 -11.71
C ASP A 335 -1.30 -5.42 -10.85
N ASP A 336 -1.47 -4.28 -10.18
CA ASP A 336 -2.58 -4.04 -9.27
C ASP A 336 -3.88 -3.71 -10.03
N PHE A 337 -3.81 -3.50 -11.35
CA PHE A 337 -5.01 -3.38 -12.18
C PHE A 337 -5.61 -4.74 -12.53
N SER A 338 -6.93 -4.76 -12.66
CA SER A 338 -7.64 -5.92 -13.17
C SER A 338 -7.59 -5.97 -14.70
N SER A 339 -7.40 -7.17 -15.25
CA SER A 339 -7.39 -7.41 -16.70
C SER A 339 -8.76 -7.89 -17.17
N PRO A 340 -9.33 -7.33 -18.26
CA PRO A 340 -10.57 -7.86 -18.82
C PRO A 340 -10.39 -9.31 -19.28
N ASN A 341 -11.45 -10.12 -19.17
CA ASN A 341 -11.51 -11.52 -19.61
C ASN A 341 -10.54 -12.50 -18.90
N THR A 342 -9.99 -12.14 -17.74
CA THR A 342 -9.28 -13.07 -16.86
C THR A 342 -10.13 -13.40 -15.65
N SER A 343 -10.43 -14.68 -15.45
CA SER A 343 -11.03 -15.17 -14.20
C SER A 343 -9.95 -15.70 -13.26
N ASP A 344 -10.18 -15.59 -11.96
CA ASP A 344 -9.31 -16.19 -10.96
C ASP A 344 -9.56 -17.71 -10.81
N TYR A 345 -8.88 -18.34 -9.85
CA TYR A 345 -9.03 -19.76 -9.53
C TYR A 345 -10.47 -20.16 -9.16
N PHE A 346 -11.27 -19.23 -8.65
CA PHE A 346 -12.66 -19.43 -8.26
C PHE A 346 -13.67 -19.02 -9.34
N GLY A 347 -13.20 -18.65 -10.55
CA GLY A 347 -14.04 -18.23 -11.67
C GLY A 347 -14.61 -16.82 -11.54
N LEU A 348 -14.12 -16.00 -10.61
CA LEU A 348 -14.62 -14.63 -10.43
C LEU A 348 -14.21 -13.73 -11.59
N ALA A 349 -15.11 -12.87 -12.03
CA ALA A 349 -14.86 -11.88 -13.06
C ALA A 349 -13.83 -10.84 -12.59
N PRO A 350 -13.13 -10.17 -13.50
CA PRO A 350 -12.17 -9.13 -13.11
C PRO A 350 -12.89 -7.83 -12.69
N ALA A 351 -12.28 -7.05 -11.80
CA ALA A 351 -12.90 -5.83 -11.27
C ALA A 351 -12.99 -4.71 -12.31
N GLU A 352 -14.17 -4.50 -12.89
CA GLU A 352 -14.35 -3.47 -13.93
C GLU A 352 -13.96 -2.06 -13.44
N GLU A 353 -14.31 -1.74 -12.18
CA GLU A 353 -13.94 -0.48 -11.53
C GLU A 353 -12.42 -0.29 -11.46
N ASN A 354 -11.62 -1.35 -11.55
CA ASN A 354 -10.15 -1.32 -11.48
C ASN A 354 -9.49 -1.80 -12.79
N PHE A 355 -10.17 -1.70 -13.93
CA PHE A 355 -9.51 -1.90 -15.23
C PHE A 355 -8.50 -0.80 -15.54
N ILE A 356 -7.44 -1.16 -16.26
CA ILE A 356 -6.40 -0.24 -16.74
C ILE A 356 -7.03 0.86 -17.59
N ARG A 357 -6.71 2.12 -17.28
CA ARG A 357 -7.03 3.29 -18.10
C ARG A 357 -5.87 4.29 -18.05
N PRO A 358 -5.60 5.05 -19.13
CA PRO A 358 -4.60 6.12 -19.09
C PRO A 358 -4.86 7.12 -17.95
N GLY A 359 -3.81 7.45 -17.20
CA GLY A 359 -3.87 8.40 -16.08
C GLY A 359 -4.58 7.90 -14.82
N LYS A 360 -5.13 6.68 -14.83
CA LYS A 360 -5.73 6.05 -13.65
C LYS A 360 -4.66 5.47 -12.73
N ARG A 361 -4.93 5.47 -11.43
CA ARG A 361 -4.12 4.75 -10.43
C ARG A 361 -4.71 3.38 -10.14
N PRO A 362 -3.88 2.34 -9.98
CA PRO A 362 -4.38 1.03 -9.59
C PRO A 362 -4.87 1.04 -8.14
N LEU A 363 -5.81 0.14 -7.83
CA LEU A 363 -6.29 -0.08 -6.47
C LEU A 363 -5.19 -0.63 -5.57
N SER A 364 -5.04 -0.08 -4.36
CA SER A 364 -4.00 -0.46 -3.42
C SER A 364 -4.56 -1.04 -2.11
N SER A 365 -3.88 -2.05 -1.59
CA SER A 365 -4.15 -2.62 -0.27
C SER A 365 -3.56 -1.79 0.88
N MET A 366 -2.70 -0.80 0.56
CA MET A 366 -2.11 0.09 1.56
C MET A 366 -3.20 0.76 2.40
N SER A 367 -3.04 0.68 3.73
CA SER A 367 -4.01 1.21 4.70
C SER A 367 -3.28 1.96 5.83
N PRO A 368 -2.53 3.04 5.55
CA PRO A 368 -2.02 3.91 6.61
C PRO A 368 -3.20 4.64 7.27
N VAL A 369 -3.32 4.50 8.59
CA VAL A 369 -4.40 5.09 9.37
C VAL A 369 -3.88 5.75 10.65
N ILE A 370 -4.56 6.82 11.07
CA ILE A 370 -4.27 7.53 12.31
C ILE A 370 -5.56 7.60 13.12
N PHE A 371 -5.50 7.23 14.39
CA PHE A 371 -6.60 7.38 15.34
C PHE A 371 -6.36 8.60 16.20
N THR A 372 -7.41 9.37 16.42
CA THR A 372 -7.41 10.56 17.27
C THR A 372 -8.56 10.51 18.26
N HIS A 373 -8.42 11.25 19.36
CA HIS A 373 -9.52 11.47 20.28
C HIS A 373 -10.51 12.49 19.68
N PRO A 374 -11.82 12.21 19.67
CA PRO A 374 -12.80 12.93 18.85
C PRO A 374 -13.02 14.39 19.27
N THR A 375 -12.72 14.75 20.53
CA THR A 375 -12.99 16.10 21.06
C THR A 375 -11.78 17.02 21.09
N ASN A 376 -10.58 16.50 21.35
CA ASN A 376 -9.37 17.31 21.51
C ASN A 376 -8.34 17.03 20.40
N GLY A 377 -8.61 16.08 19.50
CA GLY A 377 -7.76 15.75 18.36
C GLY A 377 -6.43 15.07 18.74
N SER A 378 -6.24 14.67 20.00
CA SER A 378 -4.97 14.06 20.41
C SER A 378 -4.76 12.72 19.71
N VAL A 379 -3.55 12.49 19.20
CA VAL A 379 -3.21 11.24 18.50
C VAL A 379 -3.21 10.08 19.49
N ARG A 380 -3.91 9.00 19.12
CA ARG A 380 -4.08 7.79 19.93
C ARG A 380 -3.34 6.59 19.35
N LEU A 381 -3.24 6.50 18.02
CA LEU A 381 -2.50 5.46 17.32
C LEU A 381 -2.09 5.95 15.92
N VAL A 382 -0.86 5.64 15.50
CA VAL A 382 -0.38 5.83 14.14
C VAL A 382 0.04 4.45 13.66
N ILE A 383 -0.59 3.93 12.61
CA ILE A 383 -0.38 2.55 12.20
C ILE A 383 -0.60 2.33 10.71
N GLY A 384 0.07 1.29 10.21
CA GLY A 384 -0.12 0.68 8.92
C GLY A 384 0.64 -0.63 8.91
N ALA A 385 0.69 -1.30 7.76
CA ALA A 385 1.40 -2.57 7.63
C ALA A 385 2.05 -2.69 6.26
N SER A 386 2.85 -3.75 6.12
CA SER A 386 3.41 -4.22 4.85
C SER A 386 2.91 -5.63 4.53
N GLY A 387 3.01 -6.05 3.27
CA GLY A 387 2.60 -7.38 2.82
C GLY A 387 1.42 -7.39 1.86
N GLY A 388 1.28 -6.35 1.04
CA GLY A 388 0.29 -6.31 -0.04
C GLY A 388 -1.14 -6.55 0.44
N SER A 389 -1.80 -7.59 -0.05
CA SER A 389 -3.16 -7.96 0.33
C SER A 389 -3.33 -8.23 1.84
N LEU A 390 -2.27 -8.65 2.55
CA LEU A 390 -2.31 -8.89 3.99
C LEU A 390 -2.39 -7.60 4.82
N ILE A 391 -2.06 -6.43 4.24
CA ILE A 391 -2.03 -5.15 4.97
C ILE A 391 -3.36 -4.88 5.66
N LEU A 392 -4.47 -5.07 4.95
CA LEU A 392 -5.81 -4.76 5.48
C LEU A 392 -6.12 -5.61 6.71
N THR A 393 -5.94 -6.94 6.63
CA THR A 393 -6.22 -7.84 7.76
C THR A 393 -5.22 -7.63 8.90
N SER A 394 -3.94 -7.39 8.62
CA SER A 394 -2.93 -7.12 9.65
C SER A 394 -3.23 -5.85 10.44
N VAL A 395 -3.59 -4.75 9.75
CA VAL A 395 -3.96 -3.50 10.42
C VAL A 395 -5.21 -3.68 11.26
N ILE A 396 -6.25 -4.34 10.74
CA ILE A 396 -7.48 -4.61 11.50
C ILE A 396 -7.17 -5.43 12.74
N ASN A 397 -6.40 -6.51 12.64
CA ASN A 397 -6.05 -7.37 13.76
C ASN A 397 -5.39 -6.61 14.93
N VAL A 398 -4.44 -5.71 14.62
CA VAL A 398 -3.76 -4.92 15.65
C VAL A 398 -4.67 -3.83 16.21
N CYS A 399 -5.43 -3.15 15.33
CA CYS A 399 -6.34 -2.09 15.76
C CYS A 399 -7.50 -2.61 16.61
N GLU A 400 -7.99 -3.82 16.34
CA GLU A 400 -9.07 -4.44 17.10
C GLU A 400 -8.68 -4.57 18.58
N ILE A 401 -7.50 -5.12 18.87
CA ILE A 401 -6.93 -5.21 20.22
C ILE A 401 -6.89 -3.82 20.90
N PHE A 402 -6.48 -2.79 20.16
CA PHE A 402 -6.40 -1.42 20.67
C PHE A 402 -7.78 -0.78 20.94
N THR A 403 -8.80 -1.17 20.18
CA THR A 403 -10.15 -0.60 20.32
C THR A 403 -10.96 -1.22 21.47
N ILE A 404 -10.59 -2.40 21.95
CA ILE A 404 -11.19 -3.00 23.14
C ILE A 404 -10.79 -2.15 24.37
N PRO A 405 -11.75 -1.72 25.21
CA PRO A 405 -11.44 -1.03 26.46
C PRO A 405 -10.55 -1.90 27.36
N GLU A 406 -9.49 -1.32 27.93
CA GLU A 406 -8.55 -2.02 28.82
C GLU A 406 -9.27 -2.73 29.97
N GLN A 407 -9.34 -4.06 29.92
CA GLN A 407 -9.17 -4.88 31.12
C GLN A 407 -7.72 -5.38 31.08
N ILE A 408 -6.85 -4.67 31.79
CA ILE A 408 -5.45 -5.06 31.94
C ILE A 408 -5.42 -6.47 32.55
N CYS A 409 -4.80 -7.41 31.84
CA CYS A 409 -4.38 -8.66 32.45
C CYS A 409 -3.38 -8.33 33.57
N GLU A 410 -3.85 -8.21 34.81
CA GLU A 410 -2.97 -8.39 35.95
C GLU A 410 -2.47 -9.84 35.87
N TYR A 411 -1.23 -10.01 35.41
CA TYR A 411 -0.48 -11.23 35.68
C TYR A 411 -0.37 -11.31 37.20
N SER A 412 -1.27 -12.06 37.85
CA SER A 412 -1.06 -12.51 39.20
C SER A 412 0.15 -13.44 39.17
N ALA A 413 1.35 -12.87 39.30
CA ALA A 413 2.56 -13.61 39.57
C ALA A 413 2.45 -14.19 40.98
N GLY A 414 1.60 -15.22 41.12
CA GLY A 414 1.63 -16.14 42.24
C GLY A 414 2.83 -17.07 42.07
N MET A 415 4.04 -16.52 42.21
CA MET A 415 5.17 -17.34 42.65
C MET A 415 4.95 -17.59 44.14
N THR A 416 4.16 -18.61 44.45
CA THR A 416 4.33 -19.30 45.72
C THR A 416 5.70 -19.97 45.67
N GLU A 417 6.66 -19.39 46.40
CA GLU A 417 7.84 -20.13 46.84
C GLU A 417 7.37 -21.39 47.58
N ARG A 418 7.70 -22.55 47.03
CA ARG A 418 7.99 -23.79 47.77
C ARG A 418 9.09 -24.56 47.07
#